data_AF-A0A9E5P4Z0-F1
#
_entry.id   AF-A0A9E5P4Z0-F1
#
_cell.length_a   1.000
_cell.length_b   1.000
_cell.length_c   1.000
_cell.angle_alpha   90.00
_cell.angle_beta   90.00
_cell.angle_gamma   90.00
#
_symmetry.space_group_name_H-M   'P 1'
#
loop_
_entity.id
_entity.type
_entity.pdbx_description
1 polymer ?
#
loop_
_entity_poly.entity_id
_entity_poly.type
_entity_poly.pdbx_seq_one_letter_code
_entity_poly.pdbx_strand_id
1 'polypeptide(L)'
;RMEPITVNTCPQVNGGVLSVTGIWYPGFDGLGGASVVFNDFAHAQIHYVFDLFGLPRWLLGAEPEGNDLSLLQFSGFCAVCGEAPVTSEAVGTLTHGFQSSTSGQWTLDYLFMAPVSGNVQRTDSISKLTDTLACD
;
A
#
# COMPACT_ATOMS: atom_id res chain seq x y z
N ARG A 1 13.71 1.78 -23.08
CA ARG A 1 13.38 2.11 -21.66
C ARG A 1 11.87 2.13 -21.58
N MET A 2 11.24 1.40 -20.66
CA MET A 2 9.80 1.49 -20.46
C MET A 2 9.52 2.81 -19.73
N GLU A 3 8.69 3.66 -20.31
CA GLU A 3 8.15 4.87 -19.68
C GLU A 3 6.63 4.68 -19.56
N PRO A 4 6.02 5.12 -18.45
CA PRO A 4 4.56 5.10 -18.32
C PRO A 4 3.92 5.86 -19.48
N ILE A 5 2.91 5.27 -20.11
CA ILE A 5 2.18 5.90 -21.23
C ILE A 5 1.13 6.90 -20.72
N THR A 6 0.98 7.02 -19.40
CA THR A 6 -0.01 7.84 -18.72
C THR A 6 0.62 9.14 -18.24
N VAL A 7 -0.12 10.25 -18.41
CA VAL A 7 0.19 11.56 -17.82
C VAL A 7 0.38 11.39 -16.31
N ASN A 8 1.38 12.04 -15.73
CA ASN A 8 1.63 11.93 -14.30
C ASN A 8 0.70 12.88 -13.54
N THR A 9 -0.57 12.49 -13.41
CA THR A 9 -1.55 13.27 -12.65
C THR A 9 -1.48 12.98 -11.15
N CYS A 10 -2.01 13.89 -10.36
CA CYS A 10 -1.94 13.86 -8.91
C CYS A 10 -3.33 14.05 -8.31
N PRO A 11 -3.71 13.27 -7.30
CA PRO A 11 -5.03 13.33 -6.72
C PRO A 11 -5.30 14.68 -6.03
N GLN A 12 -6.58 15.04 -5.99
CA GLN A 12 -7.07 16.08 -5.09
C GLN A 12 -7.15 15.54 -3.66
N VAL A 13 -6.36 16.12 -2.76
CA VAL A 13 -6.34 15.77 -1.34
C VAL A 13 -6.52 17.06 -0.54
N ASN A 14 -7.52 17.10 0.35
CA ASN A 14 -7.82 18.27 1.19
C ASN A 14 -7.93 19.60 0.41
N GLY A 15 -8.44 19.56 -0.82
CA GLY A 15 -8.62 20.73 -1.68
C GLY A 15 -7.36 21.20 -2.42
N GLY A 16 -6.29 20.41 -2.43
CA GLY A 16 -5.08 20.68 -3.22
C GLY A 16 -4.58 19.45 -3.99
N VAL A 17 -3.80 19.69 -5.03
CA VAL A 17 -3.12 18.64 -5.79
C VAL A 17 -1.89 18.17 -4.99
N LEU A 18 -1.79 16.89 -4.66
CA LEU A 18 -0.62 16.33 -3.94
C LEU A 18 0.03 15.17 -4.71
N SER A 19 1.37 15.21 -4.83
CA SER A 19 2.16 14.14 -5.44
C SER A 19 2.51 13.06 -4.42
N VAL A 20 1.58 12.13 -4.22
CA VAL A 20 1.69 11.09 -3.17
C VAL A 20 2.13 9.72 -3.69
N THR A 21 2.20 9.51 -5.01
CA THR A 21 2.77 8.28 -5.60
C THR A 21 4.24 8.12 -5.19
N GLY A 22 4.61 6.96 -4.65
CA GLY A 22 5.97 6.68 -4.20
C GLY A 22 6.06 5.59 -3.12
N ILE A 23 7.23 5.48 -2.49
CA ILE A 23 7.44 4.56 -1.36
C ILE A 23 7.27 5.32 -0.06
N TRP A 24 6.48 4.76 0.86
CA TRP A 24 6.13 5.36 2.15
C TRP A 24 6.47 4.43 3.30
N TYR A 25 6.80 5.03 4.45
CA TYR A 25 7.35 4.34 5.60
C TYR A 25 6.98 5.02 6.93
N PRO A 26 6.62 4.27 7.99
CA PRO A 26 6.21 4.82 9.28
C PRO A 26 7.35 5.31 10.20
N GLY A 27 8.62 5.21 9.77
CA GLY A 27 9.75 5.67 10.57
C GLY A 27 10.34 4.65 11.56
N PHE A 28 9.81 3.42 11.61
CA PHE A 28 10.24 2.36 12.54
C PHE A 28 10.69 1.10 11.83
N ASP A 29 11.95 0.73 12.07
CA ASP A 29 12.59 -0.37 11.33
C ASP A 29 11.85 -1.67 11.62
N GLY A 30 11.58 -2.45 10.58
CA GLY A 30 10.87 -3.73 10.67
C GLY A 30 9.34 -3.66 10.69
N LEU A 31 8.71 -2.47 10.79
CA LEU A 31 7.25 -2.36 10.73
C LEU A 31 6.68 -2.41 9.31
N GLY A 32 7.55 -2.38 8.29
CA GLY A 32 7.13 -2.39 6.88
C GLY A 32 6.82 -1.00 6.34
N GLY A 33 6.04 -0.93 5.26
CA GLY A 33 5.72 0.30 4.54
C GLY A 33 4.74 0.03 3.41
N ALA A 34 4.63 0.95 2.46
CA ALA A 34 3.83 0.71 1.27
C ALA A 34 4.42 1.35 0.00
N SER A 35 4.20 0.67 -1.12
CA SER A 35 4.32 1.29 -2.44
C SER A 35 2.94 1.84 -2.82
N VAL A 36 2.86 3.15 -3.03
CA VAL A 36 1.61 3.87 -3.31
C VAL A 36 1.61 4.31 -4.76
N VAL A 37 0.54 3.99 -5.46
CA VAL A 37 0.15 4.62 -6.73
C VAL A 37 -1.17 5.34 -6.48
N PHE A 38 -1.15 6.66 -6.62
CA PHE A 38 -2.36 7.47 -6.53
C PHE A 38 -2.29 8.60 -7.55
N ASN A 39 -3.24 8.60 -8.47
CA ASN A 39 -3.48 9.62 -9.49
C ASN A 39 -5.00 9.77 -9.68
N ASP A 40 -5.42 10.53 -10.70
CA ASP A 40 -6.86 10.79 -10.94
C ASP A 40 -7.67 9.55 -11.37
N PHE A 41 -7.01 8.44 -11.71
CA PHE A 41 -7.64 7.25 -12.30
C PHE A 41 -7.51 6.01 -11.43
N ALA A 42 -6.52 5.97 -10.55
CA ALA A 42 -6.17 4.79 -9.78
C ALA A 42 -5.64 5.19 -8.42
N HIS A 43 -6.10 4.46 -7.41
CA HIS A 43 -5.49 4.44 -6.09
C HIS A 43 -5.26 3.00 -5.66
N ALA A 44 -3.98 2.66 -5.49
CA ALA A 44 -3.54 1.34 -5.08
C ALA A 44 -2.34 1.45 -4.14
N GLN A 45 -2.31 0.57 -3.15
CA GLN A 45 -1.24 0.46 -2.18
C GLN A 45 -0.85 -1.00 -2.03
N ILE A 46 0.42 -1.28 -2.30
CA ILE A 46 1.04 -2.55 -1.90
C ILE A 46 1.62 -2.31 -0.52
N HIS A 47 0.87 -2.70 0.50
CA HIS A 47 1.32 -2.65 1.89
C HIS A 47 2.18 -3.89 2.19
N TYR A 48 3.35 -3.68 2.77
CA TYR A 48 4.25 -4.77 3.12
C TYR A 48 4.65 -4.70 4.58
N VAL A 49 4.76 -5.86 5.22
CA VAL A 49 5.24 -6.03 6.60
C VAL A 49 6.18 -7.21 6.67
N PHE A 50 6.90 -7.36 7.77
CA PHE A 50 7.83 -8.47 7.98
C PHE A 50 7.34 -9.36 9.13
N ASP A 51 7.49 -10.67 8.98
CA ASP A 51 7.29 -11.60 10.10
C ASP A 51 8.50 -11.68 11.03
N LEU A 52 8.43 -12.52 12.06
CA LEU A 52 9.49 -12.67 13.06
C LEU A 52 10.82 -13.19 12.50
N PHE A 53 10.83 -13.72 11.28
CA PHE A 53 12.03 -14.17 10.57
C PHE A 53 12.53 -13.14 9.55
N GLY A 54 11.91 -11.96 9.49
CA GLY A 54 12.24 -10.93 8.51
C GLY A 54 11.73 -11.24 7.09
N LEU A 55 10.82 -12.21 6.94
CA LEU A 55 10.26 -12.52 5.62
C LEU A 55 9.13 -11.53 5.30
N PRO A 56 9.12 -10.93 4.09
CA PRO A 56 8.10 -9.96 3.72
C PRO A 56 6.76 -10.65 3.45
N ARG A 57 5.69 -10.01 3.92
CA ARG A 57 4.29 -10.29 3.60
C ARG A 57 3.71 -9.06 2.94
N TRP A 58 2.82 -9.28 1.98
CA TRP A 58 2.28 -8.22 1.13
C TRP A 58 0.76 -8.31 1.11
N LEU A 59 0.10 -7.17 1.21
CA LEU A 59 -1.34 -7.00 1.04
C LEU A 59 -1.56 -5.93 -0.04
N LEU A 60 -2.55 -6.14 -0.89
CA LEU A 60 -2.93 -5.18 -1.92
C LEU A 60 -4.23 -4.49 -1.50
N GLY A 61 -4.19 -3.18 -1.34
CA GLY A 61 -5.38 -2.34 -1.30
C GLY A 61 -5.54 -1.62 -2.63
N ALA A 62 -6.72 -1.61 -3.21
CA ALA A 62 -7.01 -0.82 -4.40
C ALA A 62 -8.48 -0.44 -4.44
N GLU A 63 -8.75 0.86 -4.48
CA GLU A 63 -10.08 1.44 -4.67
C GLU A 63 -9.92 2.63 -5.61
N PRO A 64 -10.89 2.92 -6.50
CA PRO A 64 -10.74 4.05 -7.42
C PRO A 64 -10.82 5.40 -6.70
N GLU A 65 -11.52 5.46 -5.56
CA GLU A 65 -11.77 6.67 -4.79
C GLU A 65 -11.81 6.37 -3.30
N GLY A 66 -11.64 7.41 -2.49
CA GLY A 66 -11.76 7.33 -1.04
C GLY A 66 -10.46 7.01 -0.32
N ASN A 67 -10.55 6.98 1.01
CA ASN A 67 -9.38 6.85 1.88
C ASN A 67 -9.21 5.45 2.46
N ASP A 68 -10.26 4.63 2.39
CA ASP A 68 -10.33 3.30 2.97
C ASP A 68 -10.11 2.26 1.89
N LEU A 69 -9.00 1.54 1.98
CA LEU A 69 -8.67 0.45 1.07
C LEU A 69 -8.95 -0.89 1.74
N SER A 70 -9.79 -1.71 1.12
CA SER A 70 -9.90 -3.13 1.49
C SER A 70 -8.59 -3.85 1.12
N LEU A 71 -7.95 -4.49 2.10
CA LEU A 71 -6.68 -5.18 1.91
C LEU A 71 -6.92 -6.64 1.51
N LEU A 72 -6.35 -7.02 0.36
CA LEU A 72 -6.39 -8.38 -0.16
C LEU A 72 -5.11 -9.15 0.17
N GLN A 73 -5.26 -10.35 0.72
CA GLN A 73 -4.19 -11.34 0.87
C GLN A 73 -4.30 -12.39 -0.24
N PHE A 74 -3.20 -12.63 -0.95
CA PHE A 74 -3.13 -13.63 -2.02
C PHE A 74 -2.54 -14.96 -1.52
N SER A 75 -2.98 -16.06 -2.11
CA SER A 75 -2.48 -17.41 -1.86
C SER A 75 -2.42 -18.22 -3.17
N GLY A 76 -1.78 -19.39 -3.12
CA GLY A 76 -1.79 -20.37 -4.21
C GLY A 76 -0.72 -20.19 -5.29
N PHE A 77 0.18 -19.21 -5.20
CA PHE A 77 1.31 -19.08 -6.13
C PHE A 77 2.62 -19.63 -5.55
N CYS A 78 3.36 -20.38 -6.36
CA CYS A 78 4.69 -20.86 -6.02
C CYS A 78 5.50 -21.10 -7.30
N ALA A 79 6.63 -20.39 -7.43
CA ALA A 79 7.41 -20.33 -8.67
C ALA A 79 8.12 -21.65 -9.05
N VAL A 80 8.24 -22.60 -8.12
CA VAL A 80 9.05 -23.82 -8.28
C VAL A 80 8.28 -25.12 -8.00
N CYS A 81 6.98 -25.04 -7.73
CA CYS A 81 6.16 -26.23 -7.48
C CYS A 81 5.02 -26.34 -8.51
N GLY A 82 4.20 -27.37 -8.38
CA GLY A 82 3.06 -27.60 -9.28
C GLY A 82 2.12 -26.39 -9.27
N GLU A 83 1.51 -26.11 -10.43
CA GLU A 83 0.53 -25.05 -10.57
C GLU A 83 -0.61 -25.25 -9.55
N ALA A 84 -0.90 -24.19 -8.81
CA ALA A 84 -2.06 -24.10 -7.95
C ALA A 84 -2.82 -22.81 -8.32
N PRO A 85 -4.16 -22.81 -8.19
CA PRO A 85 -4.95 -21.62 -8.50
C PRO A 85 -4.59 -20.50 -7.53
N VAL A 86 -4.38 -19.29 -8.09
CA VAL A 86 -4.20 -18.08 -7.29
C VAL A 86 -5.55 -17.65 -6.73
N THR A 87 -5.62 -17.47 -5.42
CA THR A 87 -6.81 -16.97 -4.72
C THR A 87 -6.48 -15.69 -3.96
N SER A 88 -7.51 -14.90 -3.66
CA SER A 88 -7.39 -13.68 -2.86
C SER A 88 -8.61 -13.51 -1.97
N GLU A 89 -8.40 -12.99 -0.77
CA GLU A 89 -9.48 -12.68 0.18
C GLU A 89 -9.21 -11.35 0.89
N ALA A 90 -10.28 -10.63 1.24
CA ALA A 90 -10.19 -9.40 2.01
C ALA A 90 -9.91 -9.74 3.49
N VAL A 91 -8.87 -9.12 4.05
CA VAL A 91 -8.38 -9.41 5.41
C VAL A 91 -8.52 -8.25 6.40
N GLY A 92 -9.02 -7.11 5.91
CA GLY A 92 -9.19 -5.90 6.70
C GLY A 92 -9.00 -4.65 5.85
N THR A 93 -8.60 -3.55 6.47
CA THR A 93 -8.52 -2.24 5.84
C THR A 93 -7.21 -1.51 6.11
N LEU A 94 -6.86 -0.63 5.16
CA LEU A 94 -5.89 0.45 5.31
C LEU A 94 -6.61 1.76 5.04
N THR A 95 -6.78 2.57 6.08
CA THR A 95 -7.23 3.96 5.95
C THR A 95 -6.02 4.86 5.87
N HIS A 96 -6.02 5.82 4.94
CA HIS A 96 -4.93 6.76 4.79
C HIS A 96 -5.39 8.22 4.87
N GLY A 97 -4.51 9.08 5.36
CA GLY A 97 -4.70 10.53 5.38
C GLY A 97 -3.41 11.24 4.99
N PHE A 98 -3.27 11.58 3.71
CA PHE A 98 -2.13 12.38 3.25
C PHE A 98 -2.31 13.84 3.68
N GLN A 99 -1.28 14.40 4.32
CA GLN A 99 -1.26 15.79 4.81
C GLN A 99 -0.43 16.68 3.89
N SER A 100 0.60 16.13 3.26
CA SER A 100 1.44 16.77 2.26
C SER A 100 1.95 15.73 1.25
N SER A 101 2.72 16.16 0.24
CA SER A 101 3.38 15.24 -0.69
C SER A 101 4.41 14.32 -0.02
N THR A 102 4.81 14.58 1.23
CA THR A 102 5.85 13.82 1.93
C THR A 102 5.45 13.34 3.33
N SER A 103 4.27 13.69 3.82
CA SER A 103 3.80 13.32 5.17
C SER A 103 2.32 12.91 5.17
N GLY A 104 1.97 12.01 6.08
CA GLY A 104 0.58 11.60 6.30
C GLY A 104 0.42 10.65 7.46
N GLN A 105 -0.68 9.92 7.45
CA GLN A 105 -1.00 8.89 8.43
C GLN A 105 -1.61 7.66 7.74
N TRP A 106 -1.30 6.48 8.29
CA TRP A 106 -2.06 5.26 8.04
C TRP A 106 -2.73 4.78 9.32
N THR A 107 -3.94 4.27 9.18
CA THR A 107 -4.60 3.42 10.17
C THR A 107 -4.80 2.05 9.53
N LEU A 108 -4.20 1.04 10.15
CA LEU A 108 -4.20 -0.34 9.70
C LEU A 108 -5.08 -1.16 10.66
N ASP A 109 -6.02 -1.92 10.10
CA ASP A 109 -6.86 -2.85 10.84
C ASP A 109 -7.09 -4.11 10.00
N TYR A 110 -6.26 -5.13 10.19
CA TYR A 110 -6.35 -6.37 9.43
C TYR A 110 -5.85 -7.60 10.18
N LEU A 111 -6.41 -8.75 9.83
CA LEU A 111 -6.07 -10.06 10.38
C LEU A 111 -5.59 -10.99 9.26
N PHE A 112 -4.32 -11.39 9.30
CA PHE A 112 -3.79 -12.34 8.32
C PHE A 112 -4.54 -13.68 8.37
N MET A 113 -4.81 -14.22 7.19
CA MET A 113 -5.32 -15.58 7.04
C MET A 113 -4.19 -16.60 7.15
N ALA A 114 -4.55 -17.78 7.65
CA ALA A 114 -3.70 -18.95 7.68
C ALA A 114 -3.00 -19.20 6.32
N PRO A 115 -1.74 -19.68 6.32
CA PRO A 115 -0.96 -20.13 7.47
C PRO A 115 -0.27 -19.00 8.24
N VAL A 116 -0.37 -17.76 7.76
CA VAL A 116 0.19 -16.59 8.46
C VAL A 116 -0.81 -16.17 9.53
N SER A 117 -0.36 -16.04 10.78
CA SER A 117 -1.18 -15.56 11.88
C SER A 117 -0.67 -14.20 12.34
N GLY A 118 -1.57 -13.25 12.55
CA GLY A 118 -1.21 -11.96 13.13
C GLY A 118 -2.31 -10.95 12.93
N ASN A 119 -2.67 -10.26 14.00
CA ASN A 119 -3.55 -9.10 13.95
C ASN A 119 -2.69 -7.84 13.93
N VAL A 120 -3.03 -6.89 13.06
CA VAL A 120 -2.42 -5.57 13.02
C VAL A 120 -3.53 -4.54 13.19
N GLN A 121 -3.50 -3.86 14.33
CA GLN A 121 -4.38 -2.76 14.64
C GLN A 121 -3.55 -1.59 15.17
N ARG A 122 -3.19 -0.65 14.30
CA ARG A 122 -2.31 0.48 14.66
C ARG A 122 -2.54 1.69 13.77
N THR A 123 -2.14 2.85 14.30
CA THR A 123 -2.12 4.10 13.55
C THR A 123 -0.70 4.66 13.58
N ASP A 124 -0.14 4.89 12.40
CA ASP A 124 1.25 5.32 12.22
C ASP A 124 1.30 6.66 11.47
N SER A 125 2.17 7.57 11.92
CA SER A 125 2.61 8.67 11.08
C SER A 125 3.55 8.14 10.01
N ILE A 126 3.41 8.61 8.77
CA ILE A 126 4.20 8.12 7.63
C ILE A 126 4.93 9.25 6.93
N SER A 127 6.07 8.89 6.35
CA SER A 127 6.89 9.76 5.50
C SER A 127 7.18 9.10 4.16
N LYS A 128 7.22 9.91 3.11
CA LYS A 128 7.61 9.46 1.77
C LYS A 128 9.13 9.38 1.67
N LEU A 129 9.64 8.26 1.17
CA LEU A 129 11.07 7.99 1.00
C LEU A 129 11.58 8.36 -0.40
N THR A 130 10.70 8.34 -1.40
CA THR A 130 11.04 8.72 -2.77
C THR A 130 10.81 10.20 -3.01
N ASP A 131 11.53 10.75 -3.98
CA ASP A 131 11.33 12.13 -4.42
C ASP A 131 9.88 12.42 -4.85
N THR A 132 9.52 13.70 -4.77
CA THR A 132 8.23 14.17 -5.26
C THR A 132 8.29 14.27 -6.78
N LEU A 133 7.39 13.55 -7.46
CA LEU A 133 7.24 13.63 -8.90
C LEU A 133 6.41 14.87 -9.24
N ALA A 134 6.79 15.64 -10.26
CA ALA A 134 5.99 16.75 -10.73
C ALA A 134 4.66 16.24 -11.29
N CYS A 135 3.57 16.91 -10.95
CA CYS A 135 2.26 16.66 -11.55
C CYS A 135 2.19 17.42 -12.89
N ASP A 136 1.67 16.77 -13.92
CA ASP A 136 1.46 17.37 -15.25
C ASP A 136 0.11 18.09 -15.36
#